data_AF-A0A011QMK3-F1
#
_entry.id   AF-A0A011QMK3-F1
#
_cell.length_a   1.000
_cell.length_b   1.000
_cell.length_c   1.000
_cell.angle_alpha   90.00
_cell.angle_beta   90.00
_cell.angle_gamma   90.00
#
_symmetry.space_group_name_H-M   'P 1'
#
loop_
_entity.id
_entity.type
_entity.pdbx_description
1 polymer ?
#
loop_
_entity_poly.entity_id
_entity_poly.type
_entity_poly.pdbx_seq_one_letter_code
_entity_poly.pdbx_strand_id
1 'polypeptide(L)'
;MLRCELEYFFGALRFFTRLPVPAWVGHSSAALDHSARYFPAVGIVVGALAALAYLLASSFWPTTLAVLAAMGTAIYLTGAFHEDGWSDMVDGFGGGWEKAQILSIMKDSRAS
;
A
#
# COMPACT_ATOMS: atom_id res chain seq x y z
N MET A 1 -1.64 -25.83 7.66
CA MET A 1 -1.97 -24.67 8.53
C MET A 1 -0.95 -23.56 8.38
N LEU A 2 0.32 -23.74 8.79
CA LEU A 2 1.35 -22.67 8.72
C LEU A 2 1.55 -22.08 7.31
N ARG A 3 1.54 -22.92 6.28
CA ARG A 3 1.72 -22.50 4.88
C ARG A 3 0.60 -21.56 4.40
N CYS A 4 -0.65 -21.83 4.77
CA CYS A 4 -1.78 -20.95 4.43
C CYS A 4 -1.66 -19.59 5.13
N GLU A 5 -1.22 -19.57 6.39
CA GLU A 5 -0.99 -18.31 7.11
C GLU A 5 0.12 -17.47 6.47
N LEU A 6 1.19 -18.12 6.01
CA LEU A 6 2.23 -17.44 5.23
C LEU A 6 1.70 -16.94 3.88
N GLU A 7 0.88 -17.73 3.17
CA GLU A 7 0.21 -17.28 1.93
C GLU A 7 -0.61 -16.02 2.16
N TYR A 8 -1.36 -15.93 3.27
CA TYR A 8 -2.14 -14.74 3.60
C TYR A 8 -1.29 -13.54 4.02
N PHE A 9 -0.23 -13.76 4.79
CA PHE A 9 0.69 -12.69 5.16
C PHE A 9 1.40 -12.11 3.91
N PHE A 10 1.90 -12.98 3.04
CA PHE A 10 2.54 -12.55 1.80
C PHE A 10 1.54 -11.96 0.80
N GLY A 11 0.29 -12.43 0.79
CA GLY A 11 -0.81 -11.80 0.06
C GLY A 11 -1.06 -10.36 0.51
N ALA A 12 -1.11 -10.13 1.82
CA ALA A 12 -1.20 -8.79 2.40
C ALA A 12 0.03 -7.92 2.06
N LEU A 13 1.24 -8.50 2.15
CA LEU A 13 2.49 -7.80 1.83
C LEU A 13 2.51 -7.36 0.36
N ARG A 14 2.08 -8.23 -0.56
CA ARG A 14 1.96 -7.93 -1.99
C ARG A 14 0.91 -6.85 -2.26
N PHE A 15 -0.20 -6.84 -1.51
CA PHE A 15 -1.27 -5.87 -1.69
C PHE A 15 -0.86 -4.47 -1.22
N PHE A 16 -0.22 -4.36 -0.06
CA PHE A 16 0.14 -3.08 0.54
C PHE A 16 1.51 -2.52 0.13
N THR A 17 2.39 -3.34 -0.44
CA THR A 17 3.78 -2.94 -0.70
C THR A 17 4.29 -3.40 -2.06
N ARG A 18 5.31 -2.71 -2.58
CA ARG A 18 6.07 -3.08 -3.78
C ARG A 18 7.22 -4.06 -3.48
N LEU A 19 7.25 -4.66 -2.29
CA LEU A 19 8.29 -5.62 -1.93
C LEU A 19 8.11 -6.93 -2.73
N PRO A 20 9.20 -7.58 -3.15
CA PRO A 20 9.11 -8.84 -3.87
C PRO A 20 8.52 -9.92 -2.96
N VAL A 21 7.52 -10.64 -3.49
CA VAL A 21 6.81 -11.71 -2.78
C VAL A 21 7.04 -13.04 -3.52
N PRO A 22 7.13 -14.18 -2.80
CA PRO A 22 7.38 -15.47 -3.45
C PRO A 22 6.33 -15.85 -4.50
N ALA A 23 6.77 -16.44 -5.61
CA ALA A 23 5.91 -16.77 -6.76
C ALA A 23 4.82 -17.83 -6.47
N TRP A 24 4.94 -18.58 -5.37
CA TRP A 24 3.93 -19.56 -4.95
C TRP A 24 2.71 -18.93 -4.29
N VAL A 25 2.76 -17.63 -3.98
CA VAL A 25 1.64 -16.90 -3.39
C VAL A 25 0.64 -16.58 -4.50
N GLY A 26 -0.49 -17.28 -4.47
CA GLY A 26 -1.58 -17.11 -5.44
C GLY A 26 -2.23 -15.71 -5.37
N HIS A 27 -3.04 -15.40 -6.37
CA HIS A 27 -3.82 -14.17 -6.44
C HIS A 27 -5.29 -14.50 -6.66
N SER A 28 -6.12 -14.27 -5.64
CA SER A 28 -7.58 -14.39 -5.73
C SER A 28 -8.24 -13.43 -4.73
N SER A 29 -9.45 -12.98 -5.04
CA SER A 29 -10.23 -12.10 -4.14
C SER A 29 -10.49 -12.77 -2.78
N ALA A 30 -10.88 -14.04 -2.79
CA ALA A 30 -11.10 -14.80 -1.57
C ALA A 30 -9.83 -14.92 -0.70
N ALA A 31 -8.64 -15.09 -1.30
CA ALA A 31 -7.39 -15.13 -0.55
C ALA A 31 -7.01 -13.74 0.01
N LEU A 32 -7.33 -12.66 -0.69
CA LEU A 32 -7.12 -11.28 -0.20
C LEU A 32 -8.00 -10.96 1.00
N ASP A 33 -9.27 -11.38 1.00
CA ASP A 33 -10.15 -11.20 2.16
C ASP A 33 -9.59 -11.88 3.42
N HIS A 34 -9.05 -13.09 3.27
CA HIS A 34 -8.35 -13.79 4.37
C HIS A 34 -7.01 -13.15 4.75
N SER A 35 -6.39 -12.39 3.83
CA SER A 35 -5.16 -11.64 4.05
C SER A 35 -5.39 -10.34 4.83
N ALA A 36 -6.60 -9.80 4.85
CA ALA A 36 -6.93 -8.52 5.50
C ALA A 36 -6.53 -8.46 6.98
N ARG A 37 -6.61 -9.59 7.71
CA ARG A 37 -6.16 -9.68 9.11
C ARG A 37 -4.66 -9.42 9.32
N TYR A 38 -3.86 -9.54 8.25
CA TYR A 38 -2.42 -9.29 8.27
C TYR A 38 -2.04 -7.87 7.88
N PHE A 39 -2.99 -7.01 7.50
CA PHE A 39 -2.72 -5.62 7.16
C PHE A 39 -2.03 -4.84 8.30
N PRO A 40 -2.44 -4.98 9.58
CA PRO A 40 -1.73 -4.34 10.68
C PRO A 40 -0.28 -4.83 10.81
N ALA A 41 -0.02 -6.12 10.58
CA ALA A 41 1.33 -6.68 10.63
C ALA A 41 2.21 -6.12 9.52
N VAL A 42 1.68 -5.99 8.29
CA VAL A 42 2.39 -5.33 7.19
C VAL A 42 2.62 -3.85 7.50
N GLY A 43 1.65 -3.17 8.11
CA GLY A 43 1.82 -1.78 8.60
C GLY A 43 2.97 -1.63 9.60
N ILE A 44 3.13 -2.58 10.52
CA ILE A 44 4.29 -2.61 11.44
C ILE A 44 5.60 -2.76 10.67
N VAL A 45 5.65 -3.62 9.65
CA VAL A 45 6.85 -3.79 8.81
C VAL A 45 7.20 -2.48 8.09
N VAL A 46 6.24 -1.83 7.45
CA VAL A 46 6.45 -0.54 6.76
C VAL A 46 6.89 0.54 7.76
N GLY A 47 6.22 0.63 8.91
CA GLY A 47 6.55 1.58 9.96
C GLY A 47 7.94 1.36 10.54
N ALA A 48 8.36 0.10 10.73
CA ALA A 48 9.70 -0.24 11.20
C ALA A 48 10.78 0.16 10.19
N LEU A 49 10.54 -0.05 8.89
CA LEU A 49 11.46 0.37 7.83
C LEU A 49 11.55 1.90 7.73
N ALA A 50 10.42 2.61 7.84
CA ALA A 50 10.40 4.07 7.87
C ALA A 50 11.11 4.63 9.12
N ALA A 51 10.91 4.01 10.30
CA ALA A 51 11.60 4.38 11.53
C ALA A 51 13.11 4.12 11.43
N LEU A 52 13.53 3.01 10.83
CA LEU A 52 14.94 2.73 10.56
C LEU A 52 15.55 3.80 9.64
N ALA A 53 14.84 4.16 8.56
CA ALA A 53 15.27 5.24 7.66
C ALA A 53 15.42 6.58 8.41
N TYR A 54 14.47 6.91 9.29
CA TYR A 54 14.56 8.10 10.15
C TYR A 54 15.80 8.08 11.04
N LEU A 55 16.03 6.98 11.78
CA LEU A 55 17.15 6.86 12.71
C LEU A 55 18.50 6.99 11.98
N LEU A 56 18.64 6.32 10.83
CA LEU A 56 19.83 6.44 9.99
C LEU A 56 20.01 7.86 9.47
N ALA A 57 18.96 8.47 8.91
CA ALA A 57 19.03 9.82 8.36
C ALA A 57 19.32 10.89 9.43
N SER A 58 18.73 10.75 10.63
CA SER A 58 18.93 11.68 11.75
C SER A 58 20.37 11.68 12.29
N SER A 59 21.15 10.66 11.98
CA SER A 59 22.57 10.60 12.34
C SER A 59 23.45 11.50 11.47
N PHE A 60 22.96 11.94 10.29
CA PHE A 60 23.73 12.71 9.31
C PHE A 60 23.07 14.03 8.91
N TRP A 61 21.75 14.14 9.04
CA TRP A 61 20.97 15.29 8.56
C TRP A 61 20.07 15.90 9.64
N PRO A 62 19.62 17.17 9.47
CA PRO A 62 18.61 17.77 10.33
C PRO A 62 17.32 16.97 10.36
N THR A 63 16.59 17.05 11.49
CA THR A 63 15.34 16.32 11.72
C THR A 63 14.34 16.46 10.56
N THR A 64 14.22 17.64 9.97
CA THR A 64 13.32 17.88 8.82
C THR A 64 13.64 16.95 7.64
N LEU A 65 14.91 16.79 7.28
CA LEU A 65 15.32 15.91 6.18
C LEU A 65 15.16 14.43 6.56
N ALA A 66 15.41 14.08 7.84
CA ALA A 66 15.18 12.72 8.32
C ALA A 66 13.70 12.31 8.29
N VAL A 67 12.80 13.23 8.63
CA VAL A 67 11.34 13.01 8.50
C VAL A 67 10.95 12.82 7.04
N LEU A 68 11.46 13.66 6.13
CA LEU A 68 11.20 13.51 4.69
C LEU A 68 11.72 12.17 4.15
N ALA A 69 12.90 11.72 4.59
CA ALA A 69 13.44 10.42 4.22
C ALA A 69 12.55 9.26 4.71
N ALA A 70 12.03 9.35 5.94
CA ALA A 70 11.11 8.36 6.49
C ALA A 70 9.77 8.31 5.73
N MET A 71 9.19 9.48 5.43
CA MET A 71 7.97 9.59 4.62
C MET A 71 8.19 9.05 3.21
N GLY A 72 9.29 9.45 2.55
CA GLY A 72 9.65 8.96 1.22
C GLY A 72 9.87 7.45 1.19
N THR A 73 10.44 6.87 2.25
CA THR A 73 10.59 5.41 2.40
C THR A 73 9.24 4.73 2.48
N ALA A 74 8.31 5.24 3.30
CA ALA A 74 6.96 4.68 3.41
C ALA A 74 6.18 4.76 2.08
N ILE A 75 6.26 5.90 1.39
CA ILE A 75 5.65 6.10 0.06
C ILE A 75 6.25 5.13 -0.96
N TYR A 76 7.58 5.02 -1.02
CA TYR A 76 8.27 4.13 -1.95
C TYR A 76 7.90 2.66 -1.72
N LEU A 77 7.88 2.22 -0.45
CA LEU A 77 7.53 0.86 -0.07
C LEU A 77 6.08 0.52 -0.39
N THR A 78 5.15 1.45 -0.17
CA THR A 78 3.72 1.24 -0.42
C THR A 78 3.31 1.55 -1.85
N GLY A 79 4.18 2.21 -2.62
CA GLY A 79 3.90 2.60 -3.99
C GLY A 79 2.95 3.77 -4.15
N ALA A 80 2.84 4.63 -3.13
CA ALA A 80 1.90 5.75 -3.05
C ALA A 80 0.41 5.35 -3.03
N PHE A 81 0.09 4.11 -2.64
CA PHE A 81 -1.27 3.55 -2.63
C PHE A 81 -2.32 4.43 -1.92
N HIS A 82 -1.90 5.19 -0.89
CA HIS A 82 -2.79 6.12 -0.18
C HIS A 82 -2.99 7.45 -0.92
N GLU A 83 -1.97 7.91 -1.65
CA GLU A 83 -2.03 9.15 -2.44
C GLU A 83 -2.84 8.92 -3.72
N ASP A 84 -2.73 7.74 -4.35
CA ASP A 84 -3.55 7.34 -5.50
C ASP A 84 -5.04 7.31 -5.13
N GLY A 85 -5.40 6.72 -3.98
CA GLY A 85 -6.78 6.72 -3.49
C GLY A 85 -7.33 8.11 -3.18
N TRP A 86 -6.49 9.06 -2.78
CA TRP A 86 -6.89 10.47 -2.61
C TRP A 86 -7.09 11.14 -3.98
N SER A 87 -6.20 10.91 -4.94
CA SER A 87 -6.35 11.42 -6.32
C SER A 87 -7.61 10.88 -6.99
N ASP A 88 -7.88 9.58 -6.89
CA ASP A 88 -9.08 8.94 -7.42
C ASP A 88 -10.36 9.50 -6.78
N MET A 89 -10.33 9.82 -5.48
CA MET A 89 -11.45 10.51 -4.82
C MET A 89 -11.62 11.93 -5.38
N VAL A 90 -10.54 12.70 -5.53
CA VAL A 90 -10.60 14.06 -6.08
C VAL A 90 -11.08 14.06 -7.53
N ASP A 91 -10.62 13.12 -8.37
CA ASP A 91 -11.10 12.95 -9.75
C ASP A 91 -12.57 12.49 -9.79
N GLY A 92 -12.99 11.63 -8.86
CA GLY A 92 -14.38 11.23 -8.70
C GLY A 92 -15.31 12.38 -8.31
N PHE A 93 -14.85 13.29 -7.44
CA PHE A 93 -15.59 14.49 -7.04
C PHE A 93 -15.48 15.65 -8.06
N GLY A 94 -14.39 15.74 -8.82
CA GLY A 94 -14.12 16.83 -9.77
C GLY A 94 -14.47 16.53 -11.24
N GLY A 95 -14.56 15.25 -11.63
CA GLY A 95 -14.66 14.81 -13.03
C GLY A 95 -16.06 14.38 -13.50
N GLY A 96 -17.03 14.14 -12.61
CA GLY A 96 -18.36 13.64 -12.97
C GLY A 96 -19.49 14.51 -12.42
N TRP A 97 -20.08 15.36 -13.25
CA TRP A 97 -21.20 16.22 -12.84
C TRP A 97 -22.53 15.43 -12.70
N GLU A 98 -22.60 14.18 -13.16
CA GLU A 98 -23.73 13.27 -12.95
C GLU A 98 -23.30 11.89 -12.39
N LYS A 99 -24.10 11.37 -11.45
CA LYS A 99 -23.91 10.08 -10.73
C LYS A 99 -23.63 8.88 -11.63
N ALA A 100 -24.18 8.86 -12.84
CA ALA A 100 -23.99 7.76 -13.80
C ALA A 100 -22.56 7.69 -14.34
N GLN A 101 -21.89 8.83 -14.53
CA GLN A 101 -20.51 8.90 -15.03
C GLN A 101 -19.49 8.49 -13.97
N ILE A 102 -19.71 8.88 -12.71
CA ILE A 102 -18.89 8.43 -11.57
C ILE A 102 -18.96 6.90 -11.46
N LEU A 103 -20.16 6.33 -11.54
CA LEU A 103 -20.36 4.88 -11.48
C LEU A 103 -19.79 4.13 -12.68
N SER A 104 -19.73 4.74 -13.87
CA SER A 104 -19.09 4.12 -15.03
C SER A 104 -17.57 4.14 -14.93
N ILE A 105 -16.98 5.23 -14.43
CA ILE A 105 -15.53 5.36 -14.21
C ILE A 105 -15.08 4.35 -13.14
N MET A 106 -15.81 4.24 -12.02
CA MET A 106 -15.50 3.26 -10.96
C MET A 106 -15.64 1.79 -11.40
N LYS A 107 -16.36 1.51 -12.50
CA LYS A 107 -16.53 0.15 -13.04
C LYS A 107 -15.54 -0.19 -14.16
N ASP A 108 -14.79 0.80 -14.66
CA ASP A 108 -13.88 0.58 -15.77
C ASP A 108 -12.52 0.09 -15.27
N SER A 109 -12.44 -1.20 -14.92
CA SER A 109 -11.19 -1.88 -14.50
C SER A 109 -10.27 -2.21 -15.68
N ARG A 110 -10.26 -1.40 -16.75
CA ARG A 110 -9.47 -1.66 -17.96
C ARG A 110 -8.00 -1.22 -17.86
N ALA A 111 -7.62 -0.56 -16.77
CA ALA A 111 -6.26 -0.09 -16.53
C ALA A 111 -5.55 -0.75 -15.34
N SER A 112 -6.09 -1.86 -14.79
CA SER A 112 -5.44 -2.67 -13.75
C SER A 112 -5.09 -4.09 -14.20
#